data_AF-A0A0C9T320-F1
#
_entry.id   AF-A0A0C9T320-F1
#
_cell.length_a   1.000
_cell.length_b   1.000
_cell.length_c   1.000
_cell.angle_alpha   90.00
_cell.angle_beta   90.00
_cell.angle_gamma   90.00
#
_symmetry.space_group_name_H-M   'P 1'
#
loop_
_entity.id
_entity.type
_entity.pdbx_description
1 polymer ?
#
loop_
_entity_poly.entity_id
_entity_poly.type
_entity_poly.pdbx_seq_one_letter_code
_entity_poly.pdbx_strand_id
1 'polypeptide(L)'
;MSGECIVFLDRPTSHETWFLLPRLDPRIDLFFILSGKDTSAVGGERAVRETAWRRPGKVSNVILPVGHLIPQEAPEVFAKLVVDFLVQKYVTTPKASL
;
A
#
# COMPACT_ATOMS: atom_id res chain seq x y z
N MET A 1 0.40 17.66 6.09
CA MET A 1 0.27 16.44 6.93
C MET A 1 0.47 15.23 6.03
N SER A 2 1.48 14.41 6.32
CA SER A 2 1.69 13.13 5.64
C SER A 2 0.49 12.22 5.93
N GLY A 3 0.08 11.39 4.96
CA GLY A 3 -1.09 10.51 5.08
C GLY A 3 -1.01 9.54 6.26
N GLU A 4 0.19 9.23 6.75
CA GLU A 4 0.42 8.39 7.93
C GLU A 4 -0.10 9.01 9.24
N CYS A 5 -0.04 10.34 9.39
CA CYS A 5 -0.52 11.01 10.61
C CYS A 5 -2.04 10.92 10.77
N ILE A 6 -2.80 10.91 9.67
CA ILE A 6 -4.28 10.87 9.74
C ILE A 6 -4.75 9.47 10.14
N VAL A 7 -4.10 8.42 9.62
CA VAL A 7 -4.43 7.02 9.90
C VAL A 7 -4.18 6.67 11.37
N PHE A 8 -3.17 7.27 12.00
CA PHE A 8 -2.83 7.03 13.41
C PHE A 8 -3.73 7.79 14.40
N LEU A 9 -4.17 9.00 14.05
CA LEU A 9 -4.92 9.88 14.94
C LEU A 9 -6.43 9.63 14.94
N ASP A 10 -6.98 9.00 13.90
CA ASP A 10 -8.43 8.80 13.77
C ASP A 10 -8.78 7.39 13.26
N ARG A 11 -9.07 6.48 14.21
CA ARG A 11 -9.32 5.06 13.93
C ARG A 11 -10.54 4.77 13.05
N PRO A 12 -11.68 5.49 13.13
CA PRO A 12 -12.79 5.30 12.19
C PRO A 12 -12.40 5.64 10.75
N THR A 13 -11.65 6.73 10.56
CA THR A 13 -11.22 7.21 9.24
C THR A 13 -10.30 6.22 8.51
N SER A 14 -9.48 5.47 9.26
CA SER A 14 -8.66 4.41 8.66
C SER A 14 -9.52 3.27 8.08
N HIS A 15 -10.65 2.92 8.71
CA HIS A 15 -11.59 1.94 8.17
C HIS A 15 -12.36 2.46 6.95
N GLU A 16 -12.81 3.72 6.98
CA GLU A 16 -13.51 4.35 5.85
C GLU A 16 -12.65 4.43 4.60
N THR A 17 -11.35 4.66 4.75
CA THR A 17 -10.40 4.70 3.64
C THR A 17 -10.42 3.41 2.82
N TRP A 18 -10.52 2.24 3.47
CA TRP A 18 -10.64 0.94 2.78
C TRP A 18 -11.95 0.78 2.00
N PHE A 19 -13.04 1.41 2.45
CA PHE A 19 -14.32 1.41 1.74
C PHE A 19 -14.33 2.36 0.53
N LEU A 20 -13.49 3.39 0.54
CA LEU A 20 -13.37 4.35 -0.56
C LEU A 20 -12.40 3.92 -1.66
N LEU A 21 -11.52 2.93 -1.42
CA LEU A 21 -10.57 2.43 -2.42
C LEU A 21 -11.20 2.05 -3.78
N PRO A 22 -12.39 1.42 -3.86
CA PRO A 22 -13.04 1.14 -5.14
C PRO A 22 -13.47 2.40 -5.91
N ARG A 23 -13.62 3.54 -5.23
CA ARG A 23 -14.00 4.84 -5.82
C ARG A 23 -12.80 5.70 -6.20
N LEU A 24 -11.57 5.24 -5.93
CA LEU A 24 -10.36 5.98 -6.26
C LEU A 24 -10.20 6.08 -7.79
N ASP A 25 -9.82 7.27 -8.27
CA ASP A 25 -9.61 7.54 -9.70
C ASP A 25 -8.72 6.45 -10.35
N PRO A 26 -9.15 5.83 -11.47
CA PRO A 26 -8.39 4.78 -12.16
C PRO A 26 -6.96 5.15 -12.57
N ARG A 27 -6.66 6.45 -12.68
CA ARG A 27 -5.32 6.96 -13.03
C ARG A 27 -4.32 6.86 -11.87
N ILE A 28 -4.80 6.71 -10.64
CA ILE A 28 -3.94 6.56 -9.47
C ILE A 28 -3.55 5.09 -9.34
N ASP A 29 -2.24 4.80 -9.27
CA ASP A 29 -1.77 3.44 -9.00
C ASP A 29 -1.56 3.29 -7.50
N LEU A 30 -1.94 2.13 -6.96
CA LEU A 30 -1.70 1.78 -5.57
C LEU A 30 -0.68 0.66 -5.48
N PHE A 31 0.24 0.80 -4.54
CA PHE A 31 1.22 -0.22 -4.22
C PHE A 31 1.23 -0.46 -2.71
N PHE A 32 0.84 -1.67 -2.29
CA PHE A 32 0.85 -2.05 -0.88
C PHE A 32 2.04 -2.96 -0.59
N ILE A 33 2.81 -2.61 0.44
CA ILE A 33 3.86 -3.44 1.03
C ILE A 33 3.34 -3.87 2.40
N LEU A 34 3.10 -5.17 2.57
CA LEU A 34 2.39 -5.74 3.71
C LEU A 34 3.28 -6.66 4.53
N SER A 35 3.06 -6.68 5.84
CA SER A 35 3.71 -7.59 6.79
C SER A 35 3.09 -8.97 6.69
N GLY A 36 3.93 -10.00 6.59
CA GLY A 36 3.56 -11.40 6.56
C GLY A 36 3.66 -12.11 7.91
N LYS A 37 4.31 -11.50 8.92
CA LYS A 37 4.43 -12.08 10.27
C LYS A 37 3.41 -11.54 11.25
N ASP A 38 2.95 -10.31 11.03
CA ASP A 38 1.96 -9.67 11.89
C ASP A 38 0.89 -8.99 11.03
N THR A 39 -0.34 -9.51 11.15
CA THR A 39 -1.54 -8.96 10.51
C THR A 39 -2.54 -8.41 11.52
N SER A 40 -2.24 -8.40 12.83
CA SER A 40 -3.21 -8.01 13.85
C SER A 40 -3.58 -6.53 13.75
N ALA A 41 -2.62 -5.68 13.37
CA ALA A 41 -2.83 -4.24 13.16
C ALA A 41 -3.82 -3.91 12.04
N VAL A 42 -4.05 -4.84 11.12
CA VAL A 42 -4.94 -4.70 9.95
C VAL A 42 -6.19 -5.59 10.06
N GLY A 43 -6.45 -6.17 11.24
CA GLY A 43 -7.63 -7.01 11.50
C GLY A 43 -7.47 -8.49 11.17
N GLY A 44 -6.22 -8.95 11.01
CA GLY A 44 -5.87 -10.34 10.68
C GLY A 44 -5.75 -10.61 9.18
N GLU A 45 -5.25 -11.79 8.81
CA GLU A 45 -5.02 -12.18 7.41
C GLU A 45 -6.26 -12.05 6.51
N ARG A 46 -7.44 -12.33 7.07
CA ARG A 46 -8.70 -12.22 6.34
C ARG A 46 -9.00 -10.77 5.98
N ALA A 47 -8.85 -9.85 6.94
CA ALA A 47 -9.05 -8.43 6.72
C ALA A 47 -8.02 -7.86 5.74
N VAL A 48 -6.77 -8.34 5.76
CA VAL A 48 -5.74 -7.96 4.78
C VAL A 48 -6.13 -8.36 3.36
N ARG A 49 -6.59 -9.61 3.17
CA ARG A 49 -7.09 -10.09 1.88
C ARG A 49 -8.32 -9.33 1.42
N GLU A 50 -9.24 -9.06 2.34
CA GLU A 50 -10.48 -8.34 2.06
C GLU A 50 -10.30 -6.82 1.88
N THR A 51 -9.11 -6.25 2.12
CA THR A 51 -8.86 -4.79 2.03
C THR A 51 -7.86 -4.42 0.94
N ALA A 52 -6.65 -4.99 0.94
CA ALA A 52 -5.60 -4.63 -0.02
C ALA A 52 -5.89 -5.09 -1.48
N TRP A 53 -6.83 -6.02 -1.66
CA TRP A 53 -7.26 -6.51 -2.98
C TRP A 53 -8.66 -6.03 -3.40
N ARG A 54 -9.27 -5.05 -2.69
CA ARG A 54 -10.64 -4.60 -3.02
C ARG A 54 -10.77 -3.85 -4.33
N ARG A 55 -9.68 -3.27 -4.83
CA ARG A 55 -9.73 -2.42 -6.02
C ARG A 55 -9.52 -3.28 -7.28
N PRO A 56 -10.51 -3.36 -8.18
CA PRO A 56 -10.28 -3.87 -9.52
C PRO A 56 -9.41 -2.87 -10.30
N GLY A 57 -8.32 -3.35 -10.91
CA GLY A 57 -7.44 -2.52 -11.75
C GLY A 57 -6.01 -2.39 -11.23
N LYS A 58 -5.41 -1.20 -11.36
CA LYS A 58 -3.97 -0.95 -11.14
C LYS A 58 -3.58 -0.95 -9.66
N VAL A 59 -3.50 -2.13 -9.08
CA VAL A 59 -3.00 -2.37 -7.72
C VAL A 59 -1.92 -3.43 -7.75
N SER A 60 -0.80 -3.14 -7.10
CA SER A 60 0.28 -4.09 -6.86
C SER A 60 0.40 -4.34 -5.36
N ASN A 61 0.58 -5.60 -4.95
CA ASN A 61 0.68 -6.02 -3.56
C ASN A 61 1.90 -6.91 -3.37
N VAL A 62 2.74 -6.60 -2.37
CA VAL A 62 3.88 -7.43 -1.97
C VAL A 62 3.77 -7.73 -0.48
N ILE A 63 4.03 -8.98 -0.10
CA ILE A 63 4.07 -9.43 1.30
C ILE A 63 5.52 -9.72 1.65
N LEU A 64 6.01 -9.14 2.74
CA LEU A 64 7.35 -9.37 3.28
C LEU A 64 7.29 -10.20 4.57
N PRO A 65 8.20 -11.16 4.79
CA PRO A 65 8.22 -12.00 5.99
C PRO A 65 8.83 -11.26 7.20
N VAL A 66 8.37 -10.04 7.45
CA VAL A 66 8.75 -9.16 8.56
C VAL A 66 7.49 -8.75 9.33
N GLY A 67 7.67 -8.22 10.53
CA GLY A 67 6.60 -7.71 11.38
C GLY A 67 6.05 -6.37 10.93
N HIS A 68 5.22 -5.76 11.78
CA HIS A 68 4.39 -4.61 11.42
C HIS A 68 5.20 -3.36 11.02
N LEU A 69 6.42 -3.24 11.52
CA LEU A 69 7.28 -2.07 11.31
C LEU A 69 8.27 -2.33 10.17
N ILE A 70 7.74 -2.54 8.96
CA ILE A 70 8.52 -2.91 7.76
C ILE A 70 9.72 -1.97 7.50
N PRO A 71 9.59 -0.63 7.56
CA PRO A 71 10.74 0.26 7.35
C PRO A 71 11.85 0.11 8.40
N GLN A 72 11.51 -0.34 9.62
CA GLN A 72 12.46 -0.55 10.71
C GLN A 72 13.09 -1.95 10.67
N GLU A 73 12.32 -2.96 10.25
CA GLU A 73 12.78 -4.35 10.23
C GLU A 73 13.54 -4.73 8.96
N ALA A 74 13.19 -4.13 7.82
CA ALA A 74 13.84 -4.39 6.54
C ALA A 74 13.98 -3.11 5.69
N PRO A 75 14.76 -2.12 6.16
CA PRO A 75 14.87 -0.81 5.52
C PRO A 75 15.36 -0.89 4.07
N GLU A 76 16.36 -1.72 3.76
CA GLU A 76 16.91 -1.82 2.41
C GLU A 76 15.91 -2.44 1.43
N VAL A 77 15.21 -3.48 1.87
CA VAL A 77 14.18 -4.16 1.06
C VAL A 77 13.02 -3.22 0.80
N PHE A 78 12.54 -2.52 1.84
CA PHE A 78 11.49 -1.52 1.72
C PHE A 78 11.88 -0.40 0.74
N ALA A 79 13.06 0.19 0.92
CA ALA A 79 13.55 1.26 0.06
C ALA A 79 13.66 0.80 -1.40
N LYS A 80 14.20 -0.41 -1.63
CA LYS A 80 14.31 -0.98 -2.97
C LYS A 80 12.94 -1.13 -3.64
N LEU A 81 11.94 -1.68 -2.93
CA LEU A 81 10.58 -1.84 -3.46
C LEU A 81 9.94 -0.51 -3.85
N VAL A 82 10.12 0.52 -3.03
CA VAL A 82 9.62 1.87 -3.33
C VAL A 82 10.29 2.44 -4.58
N VAL A 83 11.63 2.35 -4.66
CA VAL A 83 12.39 2.83 -5.82
C VAL A 83 12.00 2.09 -7.09
N ASP A 84 11.94 0.75 -7.05
CA ASP A 84 11.56 -0.08 -8.20
C ASP A 84 10.18 0.32 -8.74
N PHE A 85 9.20 0.50 -7.85
CA PHE A 85 7.85 0.93 -8.22
C PHE A 85 7.84 2.31 -8.89
N LEU A 86 8.55 3.29 -8.31
CA LEU A 86 8.61 4.65 -8.84
C LEU A 86 9.33 4.71 -10.19
N VAL A 87 10.45 3.99 -10.33
CA VAL A 87 11.21 3.91 -11.58
C VAL A 87 10.37 3.28 -12.67
N GLN A 88 9.74 2.14 -12.42
CA GLN A 88 8.85 1.48 -13.38
C GLN A 88 7.73 2.42 -13.85
N LYS A 89 7.12 3.16 -12.92
CA LYS A 89 6.00 4.04 -13.21
C LYS A 89 6.39 5.30 -13.99
N TYR A 90 7.47 5.97 -13.62
CA TYR A 90 7.77 7.32 -14.11
C TYR A 90 8.96 7.41 -15.05
N VAL A 91 9.85 6.42 -15.04
CA VAL A 91 11.07 6.41 -15.85
C VAL A 91 10.93 5.43 -17.01
N THR A 92 10.48 4.21 -16.74
CA THR A 92 10.45 3.14 -17.74
C THR A 92 9.19 3.16 -18.60
N THR A 93 8.10 3.74 -18.11
CA THR A 93 6.88 3.95 -18.91
C THR A 93 7.06 5.23 -19.72
N PRO A 94 7.14 5.19 -21.07
CA PRO A 94 7.26 6.40 -21.86
C PRO A 94 6.07 7.30 -21.55
N LYS A 95 6.34 8.57 -21.22
CA LYS A 95 5.29 9.58 -21.10
C LYS A 95 4.59 9.64 -22.46
N ALA A 96 3.39 9.09 -22.57
CA ALA A 96 2.59 9.27 -23.78
C ALA A 96 2.39 10.77 -23.93
N SER A 97 3.05 11.34 -24.94
CA SER A 97 2.91 12.73 -25.35
C SER A 97 1.45 12.94 -25.75
N LEU A 98 0.73 13.74 -24.96
CA LEU A 98 -0.50 14.40 -25.40
C LEU A 98 -0.11 15.65 -26.19
#